data_AF-A0A316DB38-F1
#
_entry.id   AF-A0A316DB38-F1
#
_cell.length_a   1.000
_cell.length_b   1.000
_cell.length_c   1.000
_cell.angle_alpha   90.00
_cell.angle_beta   90.00
_cell.angle_gamma   90.00
#
_symmetry.space_group_name_H-M   'P 1'
#
loop_
_entity.id
_entity.type
_entity.pdbx_description
1 polymer ?
#
loop_
_entity_poly.entity_id
_entity_poly.type
_entity_poly.pdbx_seq_one_letter_code
_entity_poly.pdbx_strand_id
1 'polypeptide(L)'
;MSQVVLPKNVSEFVRTDSGSHLLLLLLEQSFGHSLQRINPVERANMAREYGNDSTVELDLEVLLDHLSMIRVVTNLNSRAEESLINYWASENGSIFLADARRYVADALRIAPQKHPERGRAYKNLAYLLLARNKTQTACELICKAMEIFQQNGLMEQIEELLEMISTRTDTECNLVQKNIAAVLRKMEVEGNRV
;
A
#
# COMPACT_ATOMS: atom_id res chain seq x y z
N MET A 1 10.78 12.52 53.96
CA MET A 1 10.11 12.93 52.71
C MET A 1 11.07 12.67 51.57
N SER A 2 10.78 11.70 50.71
CA SER A 2 11.61 11.40 49.53
C SER A 2 11.55 12.59 48.57
N GLN A 3 12.70 13.17 48.22
CA GLN A 3 12.76 14.19 47.18
C GLN A 3 12.25 13.58 45.87
N VAL A 4 11.17 14.15 45.32
CA VAL A 4 10.68 13.80 43.98
C VAL A 4 11.70 14.36 42.99
N VAL A 5 12.58 13.50 42.49
CA VAL A 5 13.54 13.85 41.45
C VAL A 5 12.76 13.90 40.13
N LEU A 6 12.60 15.11 39.59
CA LEU A 6 11.97 15.30 38.28
C LEU A 6 12.91 14.79 37.17
N PRO A 7 12.38 14.07 36.17
CA PRO A 7 13.18 13.58 35.05
C PRO A 7 13.74 14.75 34.23
N LYS A 8 15.00 14.63 33.80
CA LYS A 8 15.77 15.73 33.20
C LYS A 8 15.68 15.77 31.68
N ASN A 9 15.18 14.70 31.07
CA ASN A 9 15.01 14.59 29.62
C ASN A 9 13.84 13.67 29.27
N VAL A 10 13.40 13.71 28.02
CA VAL A 10 12.25 12.94 27.51
C VAL A 10 12.44 11.44 27.68
N SER A 11 13.66 10.92 27.50
CA SER A 11 13.94 9.49 27.67
C SER A 11 13.78 9.03 29.12
N GLU A 12 14.25 9.85 30.07
CA GLU A 12 14.10 9.60 31.50
C GLU A 12 12.64 9.76 31.95
N PHE A 13 11.91 10.71 31.36
CA PHE A 13 10.49 10.92 31.63
C PHE A 13 9.63 9.75 31.13
N VAL A 14 9.83 9.28 29.89
CA VAL A 14 9.07 8.15 29.30
C VAL A 14 9.26 6.84 30.09
N ARG A 15 10.39 6.68 30.80
CA ARG A 15 10.66 5.53 31.66
C ARG A 15 9.93 5.56 33.01
N THR A 16 9.27 6.67 33.34
CA THR A 16 8.39 6.75 34.53
C THR A 16 6.99 6.25 34.18
N ASP A 17 6.24 5.76 35.16
CA ASP A 17 4.85 5.30 34.96
C ASP A 17 3.95 6.39 34.37
N SER A 18 4.15 7.65 34.77
CA SER A 18 3.39 8.78 34.24
C SER A 18 3.79 9.13 32.81
N GLY A 19 5.08 9.01 32.46
CA GLY A 19 5.55 9.29 31.11
C GLY A 19 5.21 8.19 30.11
N SER A 20 5.23 6.92 30.54
CA SER A 20 4.78 5.80 29.71
C SER A 20 3.27 5.88 29.46
N HIS A 21 2.48 6.22 30.48
CA HIS A 21 1.04 6.43 30.34
C HIS A 21 0.71 7.61 29.41
N LEU A 22 1.42 8.74 29.53
CA LEU A 22 1.23 9.87 28.62
C LEU A 22 1.63 9.53 27.18
N LEU A 23 2.71 8.77 26.98
CA LEU A 23 3.12 8.30 25.66
C LEU A 23 2.03 7.40 25.04
N LEU A 24 1.46 6.48 25.81
CA LEU A 24 0.35 5.64 25.36
C LEU A 24 -0.88 6.48 24.98
N LEU A 25 -1.26 7.47 25.80
CA LEU A 25 -2.37 8.38 25.47
C LEU A 25 -2.10 9.19 24.19
N LEU A 26 -0.87 9.66 23.99
CA LEU A 26 -0.49 10.39 22.78
C LEU A 26 -0.49 9.49 21.54
N LEU A 27 -0.05 8.24 21.68
CA LEU A 27 -0.13 7.23 20.63
C LEU A 27 -1.59 6.89 20.33
N GLU A 28 -2.41 6.57 21.33
CA GLU A 28 -3.84 6.30 21.18
C GLU A 28 -4.57 7.47 20.51
N GLN A 29 -4.29 8.71 20.91
CA GLN A 29 -4.90 9.89 20.29
C GLN A 29 -4.41 10.10 18.85
N SER A 30 -3.13 9.86 18.58
CA SER A 30 -2.56 9.94 17.22
C SER A 30 -3.09 8.84 16.31
N PHE A 31 -3.27 7.63 16.84
CA PHE A 31 -3.91 6.50 16.17
C PHE A 31 -5.38 6.77 15.95
N GLY A 32 -6.13 7.17 16.98
CA GLY A 32 -7.55 7.51 16.87
C GLY A 32 -7.80 8.60 15.84
N HIS A 33 -7.02 9.67 15.87
CA HIS A 33 -7.12 10.75 14.89
C HIS A 33 -6.67 10.33 13.48
N SER A 34 -5.67 9.47 13.34
CA SER A 34 -5.28 8.89 12.05
C SER A 34 -6.35 7.95 11.52
N LEU A 35 -6.90 7.07 12.35
CA LEU A 35 -7.98 6.13 12.03
C LEU A 35 -9.27 6.86 11.66
N GLN A 36 -9.54 8.04 12.24
CA GLN A 36 -10.67 8.91 11.87
C GLN A 36 -10.48 9.59 10.51
N ARG A 37 -9.24 9.72 10.02
CA ARG A 37 -8.93 10.28 8.70
C ARG A 37 -8.87 9.23 7.59
N ILE A 38 -8.83 7.95 7.96
CA ILE A 38 -8.93 6.84 7.01
C ILE A 38 -10.35 6.83 6.44
N ASN A 39 -10.43 6.74 5.11
CA ASN A 39 -11.70 6.69 4.39
C ASN A 39 -12.58 5.55 4.96
N PRO A 40 -13.89 5.74 5.16
CA PRO A 40 -14.78 4.68 5.63
C PRO A 40 -14.63 3.34 4.88
N VAL A 41 -14.32 3.38 3.59
CA VAL A 41 -14.05 2.21 2.75
C VAL A 41 -12.72 1.54 3.13
N GLU A 42 -11.64 2.31 3.29
CA GLU A 42 -10.34 1.80 3.75
C GLU A 42 -10.42 1.24 5.18
N ARG A 43 -11.22 1.87 6.05
CA ARG A 43 -11.50 1.36 7.40
C ARG A 43 -12.25 0.04 7.34
N ALA A 44 -13.22 -0.10 6.45
CA ALA A 44 -13.94 -1.36 6.24
C ALA A 44 -13.02 -2.45 5.68
N ASN A 45 -12.11 -2.11 4.78
CA ASN A 45 -11.11 -3.02 4.22
C ASN A 45 -10.11 -3.47 5.30
N MET A 46 -9.56 -2.55 6.08
CA MET A 46 -8.69 -2.91 7.22
C MET A 46 -9.44 -3.73 8.29
N ALA A 47 -10.69 -3.40 8.60
CA ALA A 47 -11.48 -4.21 9.54
C ALA A 47 -11.76 -5.61 8.98
N ARG A 48 -11.85 -5.78 7.66
CA ARG A 48 -12.03 -7.08 7.00
C ARG A 48 -10.71 -7.87 6.91
N GLU A 49 -9.59 -7.17 6.69
CA GLU A 49 -8.24 -7.74 6.60
C GLU A 49 -7.65 -8.12 7.96
N TYR A 50 -7.91 -7.31 9.01
CA TYR A 50 -7.29 -7.46 10.33
C TYR A 50 -8.30 -7.73 11.46
N GLY A 51 -9.61 -7.66 11.21
CA GLY A 51 -10.64 -7.83 12.25
C GLY A 51 -10.72 -9.25 12.83
N ASN A 52 -10.22 -10.24 12.09
CA ASN A 52 -10.10 -11.63 12.57
C ASN A 52 -8.72 -11.97 13.13
N ASP A 53 -7.77 -11.03 13.13
CA ASP A 53 -6.41 -11.24 13.63
C ASP A 53 -6.33 -11.09 15.17
N SER A 54 -7.44 -11.38 15.85
CA SER A 54 -7.55 -11.42 17.31
C SER A 54 -6.88 -12.67 17.92
N THR A 55 -6.17 -13.47 17.11
CA THR A 55 -5.61 -14.77 17.52
C THR A 55 -4.09 -14.85 17.52
N VAL A 56 -3.39 -13.74 17.28
CA VAL A 56 -1.95 -13.71 17.49
C VAL A 56 -1.66 -12.76 18.63
N GLU A 57 -1.01 -13.27 19.68
CA GLU A 57 -0.18 -12.47 20.57
C GLU A 57 0.95 -11.82 19.74
N LEU A 58 0.60 -10.88 18.87
CA LEU A 58 1.55 -10.01 18.23
C LEU A 58 1.89 -8.95 19.27
N ASP A 59 3.16 -8.94 19.66
CA ASP A 59 3.73 -7.88 20.46
C ASP A 59 3.33 -6.54 19.83
N LEU A 60 2.73 -5.64 20.63
CA LEU A 60 2.16 -4.39 20.16
C LEU A 60 3.19 -3.61 19.31
N GLU A 61 4.47 -3.72 19.66
CA GLU A 61 5.60 -3.16 18.90
C GLU A 61 5.67 -3.67 17.45
N VAL A 62 5.49 -4.98 17.22
CA VAL A 62 5.52 -5.58 15.88
C VAL A 62 4.31 -5.13 15.05
N LEU A 63 3.14 -5.02 15.67
CA LEU A 63 1.95 -4.47 15.00
C LEU A 63 2.14 -3.00 14.63
N LEU A 64 2.69 -2.20 15.54
CA LEU A 64 2.98 -0.78 15.32
C LEU A 64 4.03 -0.57 14.22
N ASP A 65 5.07 -1.40 14.17
CA ASP A 65 6.08 -1.39 13.11
C ASP A 65 5.47 -1.76 11.76
N HIS A 66 4.64 -2.81 11.71
CA HIS A 66 3.96 -3.21 10.49
C HIS A 66 3.04 -2.11 9.96
N LEU A 67 2.21 -1.51 10.81
CA LEU A 67 1.32 -0.40 10.46
C LEU A 67 2.12 0.84 10.00
N SER A 68 3.24 1.12 10.65
CA SER A 68 4.13 2.23 10.27
C SER A 68 4.75 2.01 8.90
N MET A 69 5.24 0.79 8.62
CA MET A 69 5.77 0.42 7.30
C MET A 69 4.71 0.53 6.20
N ILE A 70 3.51 -0.01 6.43
CA ILE A 70 2.41 0.09 5.44
C ILE A 70 2.11 1.57 5.16
N ARG A 71 1.99 2.41 6.18
CA ARG A 71 1.68 3.83 6.01
C ARG A 71 2.75 4.58 5.19
N VAL A 72 4.03 4.24 5.38
CA VAL A 72 5.12 4.77 4.56
C VAL A 72 4.95 4.31 3.11
N VAL A 73 4.66 3.04 2.87
CA VAL A 73 4.50 2.49 1.52
C VAL A 73 3.29 3.10 0.81
N THR A 74 2.15 3.24 1.49
CA THR A 74 0.96 3.92 0.95
C THR A 74 1.29 5.35 0.54
N ASN A 75 2.04 6.10 1.37
CA ASN A 75 2.47 7.45 1.02
C ASN A 75 3.35 7.46 -0.24
N LEU A 76 4.34 6.56 -0.32
CA LEU A 76 5.23 6.44 -1.47
C LEU A 76 4.44 6.07 -2.74
N ASN A 77 3.47 5.16 -2.66
CA ASN A 77 2.62 4.80 -3.79
C ASN A 77 1.78 5.99 -4.27
N SER A 78 1.14 6.74 -3.35
CA SER A 78 0.38 7.94 -3.73
C SER A 78 1.28 9.01 -4.37
N ARG A 79 2.51 9.20 -3.88
CA ARG A 79 3.49 10.14 -4.49
C ARG A 79 3.96 9.68 -5.87
N ALA A 80 4.12 8.36 -6.06
CA ALA A 80 4.43 7.80 -7.36
C ALA A 80 3.31 8.06 -8.37
N GLU A 81 2.06 7.84 -7.98
CA GLU A 81 0.87 8.08 -8.81
C GLU A 81 0.71 9.56 -9.15
N GLU A 82 0.83 10.45 -8.16
CA GLU A 82 0.83 11.91 -8.38
C GLU A 82 1.90 12.33 -9.40
N SER A 83 3.11 11.77 -9.26
CA SER A 83 4.20 12.03 -10.21
C SER A 83 3.90 11.48 -11.60
N LEU A 84 3.29 10.30 -11.72
CA LEU A 84 2.86 9.74 -13.01
C LEU A 84 1.77 10.58 -13.68
N ILE A 85 0.81 11.10 -12.92
CA ILE A 85 -0.23 12.02 -13.42
C ILE A 85 0.43 13.29 -13.96
N ASN A 86 1.34 13.89 -13.19
CA ASN A 86 2.07 15.10 -13.59
C ASN A 86 2.96 14.86 -14.83
N TYR A 87 3.55 13.67 -14.97
CA TYR A 87 4.29 13.29 -16.17
C TYR A 87 3.43 13.39 -17.43
N TRP A 88 2.22 12.83 -17.41
CA TRP A 88 1.31 12.84 -18.56
C TRP A 88 0.70 14.22 -18.84
N ALA A 89 0.57 15.06 -17.82
CA ALA A 89 0.06 16.41 -17.95
C ALA A 89 1.12 17.44 -18.39
N SER A 90 2.39 17.05 -18.51
CA SER A 90 3.51 17.97 -18.78
C SER A 90 4.16 17.73 -20.15
N GLU A 91 4.50 18.81 -20.85
CA GLU A 91 5.29 18.76 -22.10
C GLU A 91 6.74 18.30 -21.87
N ASN A 92 7.28 18.46 -20.65
CA ASN A 92 8.61 18.00 -20.25
C ASN A 92 8.56 17.28 -18.90
N GLY A 93 7.93 16.10 -18.89
CA GLY A 93 7.71 15.32 -17.68
C GLY A 93 8.92 14.52 -17.16
N SER A 94 10.12 14.71 -17.70
CA SER A 94 11.30 13.89 -17.38
C SER A 94 11.61 13.84 -15.87
N ILE A 95 11.42 14.94 -15.16
CA ILE A 95 11.59 15.05 -13.70
C ILE A 95 10.54 14.19 -12.98
N PHE A 96 9.26 14.33 -13.34
CA PHE A 96 8.18 13.56 -12.72
C PHE A 96 8.35 12.05 -12.93
N LEU A 97 8.86 11.63 -14.10
CA LEU A 97 9.15 10.22 -14.37
C LEU A 97 10.34 9.69 -13.54
N ALA A 98 11.28 10.56 -13.16
CA ALA A 98 12.37 10.22 -12.26
C ALA A 98 11.89 10.12 -10.80
N ASP A 99 11.07 11.07 -10.35
CA ASP A 99 10.47 11.07 -9.02
C ASP A 99 9.56 9.85 -8.80
N ALA A 100 8.67 9.56 -9.75
CA ALA A 100 7.83 8.36 -9.72
C ALA A 100 8.68 7.09 -9.59
N ARG A 101 9.79 6.99 -10.33
CA ARG A 101 10.70 5.84 -10.24
C ARG A 101 11.33 5.70 -8.86
N ARG A 102 11.72 6.81 -8.24
CA ARG A 102 12.30 6.82 -6.89
C ARG A 102 11.29 6.33 -5.86
N TYR A 103 10.09 6.89 -5.87
CA TYR A 103 9.02 6.51 -4.94
C TYR A 103 8.64 5.03 -5.08
N VAL A 104 8.49 4.54 -6.31
CA VAL A 104 8.19 3.12 -6.58
C VAL A 104 9.31 2.19 -6.10
N ALA A 105 10.58 2.55 -6.32
CA ALA A 105 11.71 1.76 -5.86
C ALA A 105 11.73 1.64 -4.32
N ASP A 106 11.49 2.75 -3.61
CA ASP A 106 11.39 2.75 -2.16
C ASP A 106 10.18 1.96 -1.66
N ALA A 107 9.02 2.11 -2.32
CA ALA A 107 7.81 1.35 -1.98
C ALA A 107 8.06 -0.17 -2.11
N LEU A 108 8.65 -0.64 -3.21
CA LEU A 108 8.95 -2.07 -3.41
C LEU A 108 10.00 -2.62 -2.44
N ARG A 109 10.91 -1.77 -1.95
CA ARG A 109 11.91 -2.15 -0.95
C ARG A 109 11.29 -2.37 0.43
N ILE A 110 10.30 -1.55 0.80
CA ILE A 110 9.72 -1.52 2.15
C ILE A 110 8.46 -2.41 2.23
N ALA A 111 7.67 -2.49 1.16
CA ALA A 111 6.37 -3.15 1.18
C ALA A 111 6.46 -4.62 1.62
N PRO A 112 5.69 -5.04 2.66
CA PRO A 112 5.63 -6.42 3.08
C PRO A 112 5.25 -7.37 1.94
N GLN A 113 5.73 -8.61 2.02
CA GLN A 113 5.40 -9.62 1.01
C GLN A 113 3.90 -9.90 1.02
N LYS A 114 3.30 -10.04 -0.17
CA LYS A 114 1.85 -10.29 -0.39
C LYS A 114 0.88 -9.20 0.08
N HIS A 115 1.36 -8.12 0.70
CA HIS A 115 0.50 -7.00 1.09
C HIS A 115 -0.01 -6.23 -0.15
N PRO A 116 -1.28 -5.78 -0.20
CA PRO A 116 -1.84 -5.04 -1.33
C PRO A 116 -1.00 -3.85 -1.82
N GLU A 117 -0.40 -3.10 -0.91
CA GLU A 117 0.48 -1.97 -1.25
C GLU A 117 1.73 -2.38 -2.06
N ARG A 118 2.19 -3.63 -1.94
CA ARG A 118 3.24 -4.17 -2.81
C ARG A 118 2.70 -4.42 -4.23
N GLY A 119 1.45 -4.87 -4.36
CA GLY A 119 0.74 -4.97 -5.63
C GLY A 119 0.58 -3.61 -6.30
N ARG A 120 0.19 -2.58 -5.53
CA ARG A 120 0.10 -1.18 -6.00
C ARG A 120 1.46 -0.63 -6.45
N ALA A 121 2.54 -0.96 -5.74
CA ALA A 121 3.89 -0.60 -6.15
C ALA A 121 4.32 -1.29 -7.47
N TYR A 122 3.96 -2.56 -7.67
CA TYR A 122 4.18 -3.26 -8.95
C TYR A 122 3.36 -2.63 -10.09
N LYS A 123 2.09 -2.26 -9.85
CA LYS A 123 1.24 -1.52 -10.81
C LYS A 123 1.92 -0.22 -11.24
N ASN A 124 2.41 0.57 -10.29
CA ASN A 124 3.09 1.84 -10.57
C ASN A 124 4.40 1.64 -11.33
N LEU A 125 5.16 0.58 -11.02
CA LEU A 125 6.36 0.23 -11.79
C LEU A 125 6.02 -0.20 -13.22
N ALA A 126 4.95 -0.98 -13.42
CA ALA A 126 4.49 -1.35 -14.74
C ALA A 126 4.12 -0.10 -15.57
N TYR A 127 3.46 0.89 -14.97
CA TYR A 127 3.12 2.15 -15.65
C TYR A 127 4.37 2.88 -16.15
N LEU A 128 5.40 2.96 -15.30
CA LEU A 128 6.70 3.54 -15.66
C LEU A 128 7.37 2.81 -16.84
N LEU A 129 7.23 1.49 -16.90
CA LEU A 129 7.80 0.68 -17.97
C LEU A 129 7.00 0.82 -19.27
N LEU A 130 5.67 0.87 -19.21
CA LEU A 130 4.82 1.16 -20.36
C LEU A 130 5.11 2.55 -20.95
N ALA A 131 5.31 3.57 -20.11
CA ALA A 131 5.72 4.90 -20.54
C ALA A 131 7.07 4.92 -21.27
N ARG A 132 7.91 3.89 -21.09
CA ARG A 132 9.20 3.71 -21.76
C ARG A 132 9.18 2.64 -22.84
N ASN A 133 8.00 2.19 -23.28
CA ASN A 133 7.81 1.12 -24.26
C ASN A 133 8.51 -0.20 -23.89
N LYS A 134 8.68 -0.48 -22.59
CA LYS A 134 9.21 -1.75 -22.08
C LYS A 134 8.05 -2.70 -21.75
N THR A 135 7.26 -3.03 -22.78
CA THR A 135 5.96 -3.71 -22.64
C THR A 135 6.07 -5.08 -21.98
N GLN A 136 6.99 -5.94 -22.43
CA GLN A 136 7.16 -7.29 -21.89
C GLN A 136 7.37 -7.29 -20.36
N THR A 137 8.33 -6.51 -19.89
CA THR A 137 8.61 -6.40 -18.44
C THR A 137 7.45 -5.75 -17.68
N ALA A 138 6.72 -4.81 -18.29
CA ALA A 138 5.55 -4.23 -17.67
C ALA A 138 4.44 -5.28 -17.45
N CYS A 139 4.17 -6.11 -18.46
CA CYS A 139 3.19 -7.20 -18.38
C CYS A 139 3.53 -8.22 -17.28
N GLU A 140 4.81 -8.58 -17.12
CA GLU A 140 5.24 -9.45 -16.01
C GLU A 140 4.94 -8.85 -14.64
N LEU A 141 5.13 -7.54 -14.48
CA LEU A 141 4.81 -6.84 -13.23
C LEU A 141 3.30 -6.72 -12.99
N ILE A 142 2.51 -6.56 -14.05
CA ILE A 142 1.04 -6.57 -13.97
C ILE A 142 0.56 -7.94 -13.48
N CYS A 143 1.13 -9.04 -13.96
CA CYS A 143 0.81 -10.38 -13.44
C CYS A 143 1.12 -10.49 -11.95
N LYS A 144 2.26 -9.99 -11.48
CA LYS A 144 2.61 -9.98 -10.05
C LYS A 144 1.65 -9.13 -9.22
N ALA A 145 1.23 -7.97 -9.73
CA ALA A 145 0.23 -7.13 -9.06
C ALA A 145 -1.13 -7.84 -8.97
N MET A 146 -1.58 -8.44 -10.08
CA MET A 146 -2.82 -9.21 -10.16
C MET A 146 -2.83 -10.38 -9.17
N GLU A 147 -1.76 -11.16 -9.08
CA GLU A 147 -1.65 -12.26 -8.11
C GLU A 147 -1.84 -11.80 -6.67
N ILE A 148 -1.23 -10.66 -6.30
CA ILE A 148 -1.38 -10.07 -4.97
C ILE A 148 -2.82 -9.59 -4.74
N PHE A 149 -3.40 -8.85 -5.68
CA PHE A 149 -4.77 -8.36 -5.55
C PHE A 149 -5.79 -9.49 -5.49
N GLN A 150 -5.60 -10.55 -6.28
CA GLN A 150 -6.44 -11.74 -6.26
C GLN A 150 -6.40 -12.44 -4.89
N GLN A 151 -5.20 -12.63 -4.32
CA GLN A 151 -5.04 -13.24 -2.99
C GLN A 151 -5.73 -12.46 -1.88
N ASN A 152 -5.86 -11.13 -2.04
CA ASN A 152 -6.49 -10.24 -1.07
C ASN A 152 -7.96 -9.91 -1.42
N GLY A 153 -8.55 -10.52 -2.45
CA GLY A 153 -9.94 -10.29 -2.83
C GLY A 153 -10.23 -8.89 -3.40
N LEU A 154 -9.23 -8.19 -3.93
CA LEU A 154 -9.32 -6.81 -4.38
C LEU A 154 -9.71 -6.71 -5.86
N MET A 155 -10.99 -6.96 -6.16
CA MET A 155 -11.52 -6.99 -7.53
C MET A 155 -11.34 -5.66 -8.28
N GLU A 156 -11.68 -4.53 -7.66
CA GLU A 156 -11.54 -3.19 -8.26
C GLU A 156 -10.09 -2.92 -8.72
N GLN A 157 -9.11 -3.32 -7.91
CA GLN A 157 -7.70 -3.14 -8.26
C GLN A 157 -7.27 -4.02 -9.44
N ILE A 158 -7.90 -5.17 -9.64
CA ILE A 158 -7.67 -6.04 -10.81
C ILE A 158 -8.33 -5.43 -12.07
N GLU A 159 -9.48 -4.79 -11.93
CA GLU A 159 -10.13 -4.05 -13.03
C GLU A 159 -9.28 -2.87 -13.49
N GLU A 160 -8.69 -2.11 -12.57
CA GLU A 160 -7.75 -1.03 -12.89
C GLU A 160 -6.54 -1.54 -13.69
N LEU A 161 -6.03 -2.74 -13.39
CA LEU A 161 -4.95 -3.36 -14.17
C LEU A 161 -5.38 -3.68 -15.61
N LEU A 162 -6.65 -4.06 -15.82
CA LEU A 162 -7.20 -4.30 -17.14
C LEU A 162 -7.34 -2.99 -17.92
N GLU A 163 -7.87 -1.95 -17.28
CA GLU A 163 -8.02 -0.62 -17.88
C GLU A 163 -6.67 -0.07 -18.35
N MET A 164 -5.64 -0.18 -17.51
CA MET A 164 -4.27 0.25 -17.79
C MET A 164 -3.69 -0.30 -19.11
N ILE A 165 -4.03 -1.53 -19.49
CA ILE A 165 -3.54 -2.18 -20.72
C ILE A 165 -4.60 -2.32 -21.80
N SER A 166 -5.82 -1.83 -21.59
CA SER A 166 -6.97 -2.04 -22.49
C SER A 166 -6.74 -1.54 -23.92
N THR A 167 -5.95 -0.47 -24.08
CA THR A 167 -5.64 0.14 -25.39
C THR A 167 -4.40 -0.46 -26.06
N ARG A 168 -3.69 -1.37 -25.38
CA ARG A 168 -2.47 -2.00 -25.88
C ARG A 168 -2.80 -3.22 -26.73
N THR A 169 -2.13 -3.35 -27.87
CA THR A 169 -2.36 -4.43 -28.85
C THR A 169 -1.20 -5.42 -28.93
N ASP A 170 -0.14 -5.20 -28.15
CA ASP A 170 1.02 -6.09 -28.06
C ASP A 170 0.60 -7.51 -27.64
N THR A 171 1.31 -8.52 -28.15
CA THR A 171 0.95 -9.93 -27.92
C THR A 171 0.94 -10.27 -26.43
N GLU A 172 1.91 -9.74 -25.68
CA GLU A 172 2.06 -9.88 -24.24
C GLU A 172 0.88 -9.24 -23.50
N CYS A 173 0.49 -8.02 -23.89
CA CYS A 173 -0.66 -7.31 -23.30
C CYS A 173 -1.96 -8.07 -23.55
N ASN A 174 -2.19 -8.58 -24.76
CA ASN A 174 -3.38 -9.35 -25.10
C ASN A 174 -3.50 -10.63 -24.25
N LEU A 175 -2.38 -11.30 -23.97
CA LEU A 175 -2.36 -12.47 -23.09
C LEU A 175 -2.72 -12.08 -21.66
N VAL A 176 -2.11 -11.00 -21.14
CA VAL A 176 -2.39 -10.52 -19.78
C VAL A 176 -3.84 -10.05 -19.63
N GLN A 177 -4.41 -9.34 -20.62
CA GLN A 177 -5.82 -8.95 -20.62
C GLN A 177 -6.76 -10.16 -20.49
N LYS A 178 -6.51 -11.23 -21.27
CA LYS A 178 -7.30 -12.47 -21.18
C LYS A 178 -7.20 -13.13 -19.81
N ASN A 179 -5.99 -13.14 -19.23
CA ASN A 179 -5.76 -13.70 -17.91
C ASN A 179 -6.50 -12.90 -16.82
N ILE A 180 -6.40 -11.57 -16.85
CA ILE A 180 -7.11 -10.68 -15.92
C ILE A 180 -8.63 -10.89 -16.04
N ALA A 181 -9.16 -10.91 -17.26
CA ALA A 181 -10.59 -11.15 -17.48
C ALA A 181 -11.06 -12.53 -16.96
N ALA A 182 -10.23 -13.56 -17.07
CA ALA A 182 -10.53 -14.88 -16.52
C ALA A 182 -10.53 -14.87 -14.98
N VAL A 183 -9.60 -14.16 -14.36
CA VAL A 183 -9.52 -13.99 -12.89
C VAL A 183 -10.75 -13.24 -12.37
N LEU A 184 -11.13 -12.13 -13.00
CA LEU A 184 -12.31 -11.35 -12.61
C LEU A 184 -13.59 -12.20 -12.65
N ARG A 185 -13.84 -12.91 -13.76
CA ARG A 185 -15.01 -13.82 -13.86
C ARG A 185 -15.02 -14.89 -12.79
N LYS A 186 -13.85 -15.45 -12.44
CA LYS A 186 -13.76 -16.45 -11.38
C LYS A 186 -14.13 -15.85 -10.02
N MET A 187 -13.60 -14.67 -9.71
CA MET A 187 -13.89 -13.96 -8.46
C MET A 187 -15.35 -13.53 -8.36
N GLU A 188 -16.01 -13.12 -9.45
CA GLU A 188 -17.44 -12.80 -9.49
C GLU A 188 -18.31 -14.02 -9.14
N VAL A 189 -17.96 -15.20 -9.70
CA VAL A 189 -18.67 -16.45 -9.42
C VAL A 189 -18.48 -16.91 -7.97
N GLU A 190 -17.29 -16.70 -7.41
CA GLU A 190 -16.98 -17.05 -6.02
C GLU A 190 -17.63 -16.07 -5.03
N GLY A 191 -17.69 -14.78 -5.36
CA GLY A 191 -18.36 -13.76 -4.55
C GLY A 191 -19.89 -13.90 -4.49
N ASN A 192 -20.52 -14.41 -5.55
CA ASN A 192 -21.97 -14.67 -5.60
C ASN A 192 -22.42 -15.97 -4.89
N ARG A 193 -21.48 -16.73 -4.31
CA ARG A 193 -21.76 -18.00 -3.60
C ARG A 193 -21.81 -17.86 -2.08
N VAL A 194 -21.71 -16.64 -1.56
CA VAL A 194 -21.76 -16.31 -0.12
C VAL A 194 -23.08 -15.65 0.24
#